data_AF-A0A7C4G0G9-F1
#
_entry.id   AF-A0A7C4G0G9-F1
#
_cell.length_a   1.000
_cell.length_b   1.000
_cell.length_c   1.000
_cell.angle_alpha   90.00
_cell.angle_beta   90.00
_cell.angle_gamma   90.00
#
_symmetry.space_group_name_H-M   'P 1'
#
loop_
_entity.id
_entity.type
_entity.pdbx_description
1 polymer ?
#
loop_
_entity_poly.entity_id
_entity_poly.type
_entity_poly.pdbx_seq_one_letter_code
_entity_poly.pdbx_strand_id
1 'polypeptide(L)' 'MLMAARVNAVKSSMANLQRQQAAMGMGMRGDMVAAHQRMEFHLDEGERALKNGDAAAAKRSFDAAERELERLEGWLGR' A
#
# COMPACT_ATOMS: atom_id res chain seq x y z
N MET A 1 -5.15 -13.27 -5.68
CA MET A 1 -6.42 -12.86 -5.06
C MET A 1 -6.26 -12.38 -3.61
N LEU A 2 -5.39 -12.97 -2.79
CA LEU A 2 -5.19 -12.54 -1.39
C LEU A 2 -4.65 -11.10 -1.23
N MET A 3 -3.70 -10.70 -2.07
CA MET A 3 -3.07 -9.36 -1.98
C MET A 3 -4.07 -8.21 -2.13
N ALA A 4 -4.99 -8.28 -3.11
CA ALA A 4 -5.96 -7.20 -3.36
C ALA A 4 -6.88 -6.94 -2.15
N ALA A 5 -7.31 -8.00 -1.46
CA ALA A 5 -8.10 -7.87 -0.24
C ALA A 5 -7.33 -7.16 0.88
N ARG A 6 -6.05 -7.54 1.06
CA ARG A 6 -5.15 -6.94 2.05
C ARG A 6 -4.88 -5.46 1.75
N VAL A 7 -4.59 -5.13 0.50
CA VAL A 7 -4.43 -3.73 0.03
C VAL A 7 -5.66 -2.90 0.39
N ASN A 8 -6.86 -3.37 0.06
CA ASN A 8 -8.11 -2.64 0.37
C ASN A 8 -8.31 -2.45 1.87
N ALA A 9 -7.97 -3.45 2.68
CA ALA A 9 -8.03 -3.36 4.12
C ALA A 9 -7.00 -2.35 4.68
N VAL A 10 -5.78 -2.32 4.14
CA VAL A 10 -4.77 -1.31 4.50
C VAL A 10 -5.20 0.10 4.10
N LYS A 11 -5.68 0.30 2.87
CA LYS A 11 -6.22 1.60 2.40
C LYS A 11 -7.33 2.12 3.31
N SER A 12 -8.28 1.27 3.66
CA SER A 12 -9.41 1.64 4.53
C SER A 12 -8.96 2.00 5.94
N SER A 13 -8.06 1.21 6.54
CA SER A 13 -7.49 1.55 7.85
C SER A 13 -6.66 2.82 7.82
N MET A 14 -5.92 3.05 6.74
CA MET A 14 -5.11 4.26 6.58
C MET A 14 -5.96 5.51 6.53
N ALA A 15 -7.04 5.49 5.75
CA ALA A 15 -8.00 6.59 5.68
C ALA A 15 -8.70 6.83 7.03
N ASN A 16 -9.03 5.77 7.77
CA ASN A 16 -9.61 5.89 9.11
C ASN A 16 -8.63 6.52 10.10
N LEU A 17 -7.39 6.05 10.11
CA LEU A 17 -6.36 6.56 11.00
C LEU A 17 -6.03 8.02 10.69
N GLN A 18 -5.94 8.40 9.41
CA GLN A 18 -5.73 9.79 9.01
C GLN A 18 -6.83 10.69 9.57
N ARG A 19 -8.10 10.28 9.46
CA ARG A 19 -9.24 11.03 10.01
C ARG A 19 -9.17 11.15 11.54
N GLN A 20 -8.81 10.06 12.23
CA GLN A 20 -8.68 10.05 13.70
C GLN A 20 -7.54 10.95 14.17
N GLN A 21 -6.36 10.86 13.55
CA GLN A 21 -5.20 11.70 13.88
C GLN A 21 -5.52 13.18 13.63
N ALA A 22 -6.11 13.50 12.49
CA ALA A 22 -6.52 14.87 12.16
C ALA A 22 -7.53 15.44 13.17
N ALA A 23 -8.50 14.64 13.63
CA ALA A 23 -9.46 15.05 14.67
C ALA A 23 -8.78 15.37 16.02
N MET A 24 -7.62 14.77 16.29
CA MET A 24 -6.80 15.06 17.48
C MET A 24 -5.75 16.16 17.24
N GLY A 25 -5.76 16.82 16.07
CA GLY A 25 -4.76 17.82 15.69
C GLY A 25 -3.37 17.23 15.41
N MET A 26 -3.28 15.92 15.22
CA MET A 26 -2.04 15.19 14.94
C MET A 26 -1.91 14.82 13.45
N GLY A 27 -0.66 14.72 12.99
CA GLY A 27 -0.33 14.18 11.67
C GLY A 27 -0.10 12.67 11.71
N MET A 28 -0.26 12.00 10.57
CA MET A 28 0.18 10.61 10.44
C MET A 28 1.71 10.52 10.42
N ARG A 29 2.24 9.37 10.87
CA ARG A 29 3.66 9.06 10.75
C ARG A 29 4.12 9.10 9.28
N GLY A 30 5.06 9.99 8.98
CA GLY A 30 5.50 10.24 7.60
C GLY A 30 6.12 9.02 6.91
N ASP A 31 6.81 8.15 7.65
CA ASP A 31 7.39 6.93 7.09
C ASP A 31 6.33 5.93 6.61
N MET A 32 5.18 5.89 7.28
CA MET A 32 4.05 5.02 6.92
C MET A 32 3.21 5.63 5.80
N VAL A 33 3.06 6.95 5.76
CA VAL A 33 2.48 7.66 4.60
C VAL A 33 3.31 7.35 3.35
N ALA A 34 4.64 7.43 3.45
CA ALA A 34 5.52 7.12 2.33
C ALA A 34 5.45 5.64 1.91
N ALA A 35 5.36 4.71 2.88
CA ALA A 35 5.15 3.29 2.58
C ALA A 35 3.83 3.05 1.83
N HIS A 36 2.74 3.70 2.26
CA HIS A 36 1.46 3.62 1.59
C HIS A 36 1.52 4.13 0.15
N GLN A 37 2.17 5.27 -0.09
CA GLN A 37 2.36 5.82 -1.43
C GLN A 37 3.23 4.92 -2.33
N ARG A 38 4.31 4.32 -1.80
CA ARG A 38 5.13 3.37 -2.55
C ARG A 38 4.37 2.11 -2.91
N MET A 39 3.56 1.59 -1.99
CA MET A 39 2.68 0.45 -2.26
C MET A 39 1.73 0.75 -3.44
N GLU A 40 1.03 1.89 -3.41
CA GLU A 40 0.14 2.30 -4.51
C GLU A 40 0.89 2.42 -5.84
N PHE A 41 2.04 3.10 -5.84
CA PHE A 41 2.88 3.27 -7.02
C PHE A 41 3.31 1.92 -7.63
N HIS A 42 3.75 0.98 -6.79
CA HIS A 42 4.16 -0.34 -7.26
C HIS A 42 2.99 -1.19 -7.79
N LEU A 43 1.79 -1.03 -7.23
CA LEU A 43 0.58 -1.66 -7.76
C LEU A 43 0.25 -1.11 -9.16
N ASP A 44 0.29 0.21 -9.32
CA ASP A 44 0.02 0.87 -10.60
C ASP A 44 1.04 0.46 -11.68
N GLU A 45 2.33 0.44 -11.33
CA GLU A 45 3.39 -0.02 -12.24
C GLU A 45 3.22 -1.50 -12.61
N GLY A 46 2.84 -2.34 -11.64
CA GLY A 46 2.55 -3.75 -11.89
C GLY A 46 1.38 -3.95 -12.84
N GLU A 47 0.30 -3.19 -12.67
CA GLU A 47 -0.86 -3.22 -13.56
C GLU A 47 -0.52 -2.72 -14.97
N ARG A 48 0.27 -1.65 -15.09
CA ARG A 48 0.76 -1.15 -16.39
C ARG A 48 1.63 -2.19 -17.10
N ALA A 49 2.54 -2.83 -16.38
CA ALA A 49 3.39 -3.88 -16.94
C ALA A 49 2.57 -5.09 -17.42
N LEU A 50 1.54 -5.51 -16.68
CA LEU A 50 0.61 -6.55 -17.13
C LEU A 50 -0.11 -6.14 -18.42
N LYS A 51 -0.62 -4.92 -18.49
CA LYS A 51 -1.31 -4.39 -19.68
C LYS A 51 -0.41 -4.37 -20.91
N ASN A 52 0.90 -4.19 -20.71
CA ASN A 52 1.90 -4.18 -21.79
C ASN A 52 2.45 -5.58 -22.13
N GLY A 53 1.97 -6.64 -21.45
CA GLY A 53 2.45 -8.01 -21.66
C GLY A 53 3.79 -8.33 -20.99
N ASP A 54 4.35 -7.43 -20.17
CA ASP A 54 5.59 -7.66 -19.43
C ASP A 54 5.29 -8.27 -18.05
N ALA A 55 5.09 -9.59 -18.03
CA ALA A 55 4.83 -10.34 -16.80
C ALA A 55 6.00 -10.29 -15.80
N ALA A 56 7.24 -10.14 -16.27
CA ALA A 56 8.42 -10.10 -15.40
C ALA A 56 8.55 -8.76 -14.68
N ALA A 57 8.30 -7.64 -15.38
CA ALA A 57 8.18 -6.34 -14.74
C ALA A 57 6.98 -6.30 -13.78
N ALA A 58 5.82 -6.82 -14.19
CA ALA A 58 4.64 -6.88 -13.34
C ALA A 58 4.91 -7.60 -12.00
N LYS A 59 5.54 -8.78 -12.07
CA LYS A 59 5.90 -9.55 -10.87
C LYS A 59 6.80 -8.75 -9.94
N ARG A 60 7.85 -8.11 -10.46
CA ARG A 60 8.79 -7.31 -9.66
C ARG A 60 8.09 -6.15 -8.96
N SER A 61 7.17 -5.48 -9.65
CA SER A 61 6.38 -4.40 -9.07
C SER A 61 5.44 -4.92 -7.98
N PHE A 62 4.73 -6.03 -8.21
CA PHE A 62 3.87 -6.61 -7.17
C PHE A 62 4.65 -7.13 -5.96
N ASP A 63 5.83 -7.72 -6.15
CA ASP A 63 6.70 -8.13 -5.04
C ASP A 63 7.16 -6.90 -4.21
N ALA A 64 7.40 -5.76 -4.84
CA ALA A 64 7.74 -4.52 -4.16
C ALA A 64 6.54 -3.93 -3.39
N ALA A 65 5.35 -3.92 -4.00
CA ALA A 65 4.10 -3.53 -3.34
C ALA A 65 3.81 -4.42 -2.11
N GLU A 66 4.05 -5.73 -2.22
CA GLU A 66 3.84 -6.69 -1.14
C GLU A 66 4.72 -6.38 0.09
N ARG A 67 5.99 -6.00 -0.11
CA ARG A 67 6.88 -5.61 1.00
C ARG A 67 6.41 -4.36 1.74
N GLU A 68 5.91 -3.36 1.00
CA GLU A 68 5.35 -2.15 1.63
C GLU A 68 4.02 -2.47 2.32
N LEU A 69 3.22 -3.37 1.76
CA LEU A 69 1.98 -3.86 2.36
C LEU A 69 2.23 -4.57 3.69
N GLU A 70 3.19 -5.50 3.76
CA GLU A 70 3.60 -6.19 4.99
C GLU A 70 4.05 -5.20 6.07
N ARG A 71 4.81 -4.17 5.68
CA ARG A 71 5.24 -3.10 6.60
C ARG A 71 4.04 -2.33 7.17
N LEU A 72 3.07 -1.99 6.32
CA LEU A 72 1.86 -1.28 6.73
C LEU A 72 0.98 -2.15 7.64
N GLU A 73 0.83 -3.43 7.32
CA GLU A 73 0.08 -4.38 8.15
C GLU A 73 0.70 -4.52 9.55
N GLY A 74 2.01 -4.72 9.63
CA GLY A 74 2.71 -4.81 10.92
C GLY A 74 2.56 -3.53 11.76
N TRP A 75 2.58 -2.35 11.13
CA TRP A 75 2.34 -1.10 11.84
C TRP A 75 0.87 -0.93 12.28
N LEU A 76 -0.07 -1.43 11.49
CA LEU A 76 -1.51 -1.42 11.80
C LEU A 76 -1.91 -2.55 12.76
N GLY A 77 -0.97 -3.41 13.17
CA GLY A 77 -1.19 -4.52 14.08
C GLY A 77 -1.96 -5.69 13.46
N ARG A 78 -1.76 -5.95 12.16
CA ARG A 78 -2.38 -7.04 11.41
C ARG A 78 -1.36 -8.06 10.93
#